data_AF-A0A960QZ75-F1
#
_entry.id   AF-A0A960QZ75-F1
#
_cell.length_a   1.000
_cell.length_b   1.000
_cell.length_c   1.000
_cell.angle_alpha   90.00
_cell.angle_beta   90.00
_cell.angle_gamma   90.00
#
_symmetry.space_group_name_H-M   'P 1'
#
loop_
_entity.id
_entity.type
_entity.pdbx_description
1 polymer ?
#
loop_
_entity_poly.entity_id
_entity_poly.type
_entity_poly.pdbx_seq_one_letter_code
_entity_poly.pdbx_strand_id
1 'polypeptide(L)'
;FTYEGETRILKRKEELIMPSASCSFPSILKEKIHFGCHKAQDWTLVKRRLNLEEILPIWFELGKNIPPHPKLDVGTARLLKHCETLALQKKREEIGLHLIGLFRAGFEGILTPRLIDTDYQGFLSKQDEIPQEASPLMLLGEGARLIRQLFIQQKENKLSLLPCLPVELHAGRFVGVECKDLTLDIEWTKKLIRRLTLRPQTDQVCYLKFQNPLKSFRLRKGPRDRGRIYEVGTPLQLSGGTTYTLDRFQK
;
A
#
# COMPACT_ATOMS: atom_id res chain seq x y z
N PHE A 1 -12.86 -2.00 34.93
CA PHE A 1 -13.11 -3.30 34.27
C PHE A 1 -12.39 -4.38 35.07
N THR A 2 -13.05 -4.90 36.08
CA THR A 2 -12.63 -6.11 36.80
C THR A 2 -13.19 -7.29 36.03
N TYR A 3 -12.30 -8.10 35.44
CA TYR A 3 -12.68 -9.33 34.78
C TYR A 3 -13.08 -10.36 35.86
N GLU A 4 -14.37 -10.65 35.98
CA GLU A 4 -14.90 -11.74 36.80
C GLU A 4 -14.82 -13.05 36.02
N GLY A 5 -13.60 -13.49 35.71
CA GLY A 5 -13.39 -14.82 35.14
C GLY A 5 -13.18 -15.85 36.22
N GLU A 6 -14.00 -16.89 36.25
CA GLU A 6 -13.72 -18.08 37.06
C GLU A 6 -12.42 -18.73 36.58
N THR A 7 -11.43 -18.78 37.46
CA THR A 7 -10.16 -19.48 37.19
C THR A 7 -10.35 -20.96 37.52
N ARG A 8 -10.54 -21.80 36.50
CA ARG A 8 -10.64 -23.26 36.69
C ARG A 8 -9.29 -23.93 36.43
N ILE A 9 -8.79 -24.63 37.44
CA ILE A 9 -7.60 -25.47 37.34
C ILE A 9 -8.02 -26.83 36.78
N LEU A 10 -7.47 -27.22 35.62
CA LEU A 10 -7.74 -28.51 34.99
C LEU A 10 -7.19 -29.65 35.88
N LYS A 11 -8.00 -30.68 36.12
CA LYS A 11 -7.59 -31.89 36.86
C LYS A 11 -6.72 -32.80 35.97
N ARG A 12 -6.01 -33.76 36.59
CA ARG A 12 -5.00 -34.67 35.97
C ARG A 12 -5.46 -35.52 34.75
N LYS A 13 -6.70 -35.36 34.28
CA LYS A 13 -7.26 -36.00 33.07
C LYS A 13 -8.26 -35.11 32.30
N GLU A 14 -8.35 -33.82 32.64
CA GLU A 14 -9.16 -32.86 31.91
C GLU A 14 -8.27 -32.19 30.85
N GLU A 15 -8.65 -32.32 29.58
CA GLU A 15 -7.98 -31.64 28.48
C GLU A 15 -8.80 -30.44 28.04
N LEU A 16 -8.14 -29.31 27.84
CA LEU A 16 -8.76 -28.13 27.25
C LEU A 16 -9.04 -28.45 25.77
N ILE A 17 -10.30 -28.71 25.41
CA ILE A 17 -10.71 -28.86 24.01
C ILE A 17 -10.82 -27.46 23.39
N MET A 18 -9.70 -26.74 23.36
CA MET A 18 -9.52 -25.69 22.36
C MET A 18 -9.12 -26.44 21.10
N PRO A 19 -9.90 -26.40 20.00
CA PRO A 19 -9.41 -26.92 18.75
C PRO A 19 -8.14 -26.14 18.41
N SER A 20 -6.99 -26.75 18.68
CA SER A 20 -5.70 -26.30 18.20
C SER A 20 -5.62 -26.67 16.73
N ALA A 21 -6.50 -26.06 15.93
CA ALA A 21 -6.13 -25.77 14.58
C ALA A 21 -4.88 -24.90 14.72
N SER A 22 -3.71 -25.53 14.58
CA SER A 22 -2.53 -24.84 14.09
C SER A 22 -2.89 -24.39 12.68
N CYS A 23 -3.73 -23.35 12.59
CA CYS A 23 -3.72 -22.47 11.46
C CYS A 23 -2.30 -21.91 11.46
N SER A 24 -1.40 -22.63 10.81
CA SER A 24 -0.21 -22.03 10.27
C SER A 24 -0.72 -20.83 9.50
N PHE A 25 -0.54 -19.64 10.06
CA PHE A 25 -0.80 -18.43 9.29
C PHE A 25 0.09 -18.60 8.07
N PRO A 26 -0.49 -18.73 6.86
CA PRO A 26 0.33 -18.94 5.70
C PRO A 26 1.29 -17.75 5.67
N SER A 27 2.59 -18.04 5.70
CA SER A 27 3.66 -17.06 5.55
C SER A 27 3.67 -16.59 4.10
N ILE A 28 2.56 -16.02 3.66
CA ILE A 28 2.47 -15.27 2.42
C ILE A 28 3.40 -14.08 2.65
N LEU A 29 4.34 -13.88 1.73
CA LEU A 29 5.15 -12.67 1.69
C LEU A 29 4.20 -11.49 1.48
N LYS A 30 3.65 -10.94 2.56
CA LYS A 30 2.72 -9.83 2.49
C LYS A 30 3.47 -8.61 1.96
N GLU A 31 2.90 -7.92 0.98
CA GLU A 31 3.46 -6.69 0.42
C GLU A 31 3.78 -5.71 1.57
N LYS A 32 4.95 -5.06 1.57
CA LYS A 32 5.35 -4.10 2.61
C LYS A 32 5.89 -2.82 2.00
N ILE A 33 5.41 -1.68 2.49
CA ILE A 33 5.86 -0.36 2.04
C ILE A 33 6.58 0.37 3.18
N HIS A 34 7.65 1.09 2.85
CA HIS A 34 8.45 1.85 3.80
C HIS A 34 9.02 3.11 3.15
N PHE A 35 9.05 4.23 3.88
CA PHE A 35 9.47 5.53 3.35
C PHE A 35 10.77 6.09 3.97
N GLY A 36 11.53 5.26 4.70
CA GLY A 36 12.79 5.69 5.30
C GLY A 36 12.64 6.46 6.62
N CYS A 37 11.43 6.49 7.19
CA CYS A 37 11.18 7.12 8.48
C CYS A 37 11.53 6.16 9.63
N HIS A 38 12.52 6.53 10.44
CA HIS A 38 12.98 5.76 11.60
C HIS A 38 12.53 6.36 12.95
N LYS A 39 11.58 7.31 12.91
CA LYS A 39 11.04 7.91 14.13
C LYS A 39 10.25 6.87 14.93
N ALA A 40 10.26 7.01 16.26
CA ALA A 40 9.39 6.23 17.12
C ALA A 40 7.91 6.45 16.75
N GLN A 41 7.13 5.36 16.70
CA GLN A 41 5.71 5.38 16.36
C GLN A 41 4.85 5.77 17.57
N ASP A 42 4.99 7.02 17.99
CA ASP A 42 4.06 7.66 18.92
C ASP A 42 2.93 8.31 18.14
N TRP A 43 1.74 7.71 18.22
CA TRP A 43 0.58 8.13 17.45
C TRP A 43 0.04 9.51 17.80
N THR A 44 0.22 9.96 19.03
CA THR A 44 -0.10 11.33 19.44
C THR A 44 0.77 12.31 18.65
N LEU A 45 2.05 11.98 18.50
CA LEU A 45 2.98 12.80 17.72
C LEU A 45 2.79 12.63 16.21
N VAL A 46 2.47 11.44 15.70
CA VAL A 46 2.16 11.20 14.28
C VAL A 46 0.96 12.05 13.86
N LYS A 47 -0.13 12.04 14.64
CA LYS A 47 -1.33 12.86 14.38
C LYS A 47 -1.02 14.35 14.37
N ARG A 48 -0.07 14.81 15.21
CA ARG A 48 0.37 16.21 15.21
C ARG A 48 1.26 16.57 14.01
N ARG A 49 2.16 15.67 13.60
CA ARG A 49 3.09 15.89 12.48
C ARG A 49 2.42 15.79 11.12
N LEU A 50 1.36 14.98 11.00
CA LEU A 50 0.66 14.69 9.75
C LEU A 50 1.60 14.26 8.61
N ASN A 51 2.64 13.51 8.95
CA ASN A 51 3.64 13.07 7.99
C ASN A 51 3.20 11.79 7.27
N LEU A 52 3.04 11.86 5.94
CA LEU A 52 2.66 10.72 5.11
C LEU A 52 3.65 9.56 5.19
N GLU A 53 4.94 9.83 5.42
CA GLU A 53 5.96 8.77 5.58
C GLU A 53 5.71 7.89 6.81
N GLU A 54 4.99 8.41 7.81
CA GLU A 54 4.63 7.72 9.05
C GLU A 54 3.23 7.10 8.94
N ILE A 55 2.29 7.80 8.30
CA ILE A 55 0.88 7.39 8.22
C ILE A 55 0.67 6.26 7.21
N LEU A 56 1.14 6.43 5.97
CA LEU A 56 0.78 5.55 4.87
C LEU A 56 1.27 4.09 5.02
N PRO A 57 2.45 3.79 5.59
CA PRO A 57 2.87 2.40 5.80
C PRO A 57 1.91 1.62 6.70
N ILE A 58 1.44 2.25 7.78
CA ILE A 58 0.56 1.60 8.75
C ILE A 58 -0.85 1.47 8.16
N TRP A 59 -1.34 2.50 7.47
CA TRP A 59 -2.61 2.42 6.79
C TRP A 59 -2.62 1.30 5.75
N PHE A 60 -1.57 1.21 4.93
CA PHE A 60 -1.44 0.12 3.97
C PHE A 60 -1.40 -1.26 4.65
N GLU A 61 -0.62 -1.42 5.72
CA GLU A 61 -0.49 -2.68 6.45
C GLU A 61 -1.81 -3.13 7.08
N LEU A 62 -2.57 -2.22 7.69
CA LEU A 62 -3.87 -2.54 8.26
C LEU A 62 -4.89 -2.83 7.16
N GLY A 63 -4.97 -1.96 6.16
CA GLY A 63 -6.00 -2.01 5.13
C GLY A 63 -5.94 -3.23 4.22
N LYS A 64 -4.73 -3.76 3.92
CA LYS A 64 -4.61 -4.97 3.08
C LYS A 64 -5.16 -6.25 3.76
N ASN A 65 -5.37 -6.22 5.08
CA ASN A 65 -5.97 -7.34 5.82
C ASN A 65 -7.49 -7.20 5.97
N ILE A 66 -8.08 -6.11 5.48
CA ILE A 66 -9.52 -5.88 5.55
C ILE A 66 -10.20 -6.65 4.40
N PRO A 67 -11.24 -7.45 4.68
CA PRO A 67 -12.02 -8.12 3.64
C PRO A 67 -12.59 -7.12 2.63
N PRO A 68 -12.85 -7.53 1.38
CA PRO A 68 -13.55 -6.68 0.42
C PRO A 68 -14.89 -6.21 0.96
N HIS A 69 -15.16 -4.91 0.86
CA HIS A 69 -16.43 -4.30 1.24
C HIS A 69 -17.03 -3.54 0.05
N PRO A 70 -18.36 -3.37 -0.01
CA PRO A 70 -18.98 -2.48 -0.98
C PRO A 70 -18.40 -1.07 -0.89
N LYS A 71 -18.04 -0.51 -2.05
CA LYS A 71 -17.59 0.89 -2.12
C LYS A 71 -18.81 1.80 -2.16
N LEU A 72 -19.03 2.51 -1.05
CA LEU A 72 -20.13 3.45 -0.90
C LEU A 72 -19.62 4.89 -0.87
N ASP A 73 -20.31 5.78 -1.56
CA ASP A 73 -19.97 7.21 -1.66
C ASP A 73 -20.64 8.00 -0.51
N VAL A 74 -20.31 7.63 0.73
CA VAL A 74 -21.00 8.10 1.95
C VAL A 74 -20.02 8.68 2.96
N GLY A 75 -20.45 9.71 3.69
CA GLY A 75 -19.65 10.30 4.76
C GLY A 75 -18.23 10.64 4.34
N THR A 76 -17.25 10.41 5.22
CA THR A 76 -15.83 10.64 4.93
C THR A 76 -15.27 9.77 3.80
N ALA A 77 -15.93 8.67 3.42
CA ALA A 77 -15.50 7.83 2.31
C ALA A 77 -15.59 8.56 0.96
N ARG A 78 -16.40 9.62 0.84
CA ARG A 78 -16.42 10.51 -0.33
C ARG A 78 -15.04 11.11 -0.63
N LEU A 79 -14.22 11.33 0.39
CA LEU A 79 -12.86 11.87 0.24
C LEU A 79 -11.91 10.89 -0.45
N LEU A 80 -12.17 9.57 -0.38
CA LEU A 80 -11.41 8.57 -1.15
C LEU A 80 -11.56 8.79 -2.64
N LYS A 81 -12.80 9.00 -3.12
CA LYS A 81 -13.11 9.22 -4.54
C LYS A 81 -12.38 10.44 -5.11
N HIS A 82 -12.25 11.49 -4.29
CA HIS A 82 -11.46 12.66 -4.66
C HIS A 82 -9.98 12.32 -4.81
N CYS A 83 -9.40 11.60 -3.83
CA CYS A 83 -8.01 11.14 -3.93
C CYS A 83 -7.76 10.21 -5.12
N GLU A 84 -8.71 9.31 -5.43
CA GLU A 84 -8.67 8.46 -6.63
C GLU A 84 -8.68 9.28 -7.91
N THR A 85 -9.53 10.30 -7.98
CA THR A 85 -9.62 11.20 -9.12
C THR A 85 -8.28 11.93 -9.34
N LEU A 86 -7.67 12.44 -8.26
CA LEU A 86 -6.33 13.06 -8.31
C LEU A 86 -5.26 12.06 -8.76
N ALA A 87 -5.32 10.81 -8.30
CA ALA A 87 -4.40 9.75 -8.69
C ALA A 87 -4.51 9.44 -10.19
N LEU A 88 -5.73 9.34 -10.73
CA LEU A 88 -6.01 9.11 -12.14
C LEU A 88 -5.53 10.28 -13.02
N GLN A 89 -5.75 11.50 -12.56
CA GLN A 89 -5.27 12.73 -13.21
C GLN A 89 -3.77 12.98 -13.04
N LYS A 90 -3.07 12.12 -12.28
CA LYS A 90 -1.63 12.24 -11.96
C LYS A 90 -1.24 13.55 -11.28
N LYS A 91 -2.14 14.13 -10.49
CA LYS A 91 -1.93 15.36 -9.72
C LYS A 91 -1.11 15.11 -8.45
N ARG A 92 0.16 14.76 -8.64
CA ARG A 92 1.08 14.37 -7.54
C ARG A 92 1.33 15.45 -6.49
N GLU A 93 1.12 16.72 -6.84
CA GLU A 93 1.33 17.87 -5.95
C GLU A 93 0.15 18.10 -5.01
N GLU A 94 -1.05 17.67 -5.41
CA GLU A 94 -2.28 17.88 -4.64
C GLU A 94 -2.63 16.65 -3.80
N ILE A 95 -2.29 15.44 -4.27
CA ILE A 95 -2.77 14.20 -3.65
C ILE A 95 -2.31 14.01 -2.21
N GLY A 96 -1.10 14.47 -1.85
CA GLY A 96 -0.57 14.34 -0.50
C GLY A 96 -1.42 15.11 0.53
N LEU A 97 -1.76 16.36 0.23
CA LEU A 97 -2.64 17.19 1.06
C LEU A 97 -4.02 16.56 1.25
N HIS A 98 -4.58 15.96 0.20
CA HIS A 98 -5.90 15.32 0.27
C HIS A 98 -5.88 14.00 1.04
N LEU A 99 -4.80 13.22 0.96
CA LEU A 99 -4.60 12.05 1.82
C LEU A 99 -4.51 12.45 3.30
N ILE A 100 -3.87 13.58 3.62
CA ILE A 100 -3.85 14.13 4.97
C ILE A 100 -5.25 14.57 5.41
N GLY A 101 -6.01 15.24 4.54
CA GLY A 101 -7.40 15.62 4.80
C GLY A 101 -8.29 14.42 5.10
N LEU A 102 -8.21 13.38 4.25
CA LEU A 102 -8.89 12.12 4.46
C LEU A 102 -8.43 11.42 5.75
N PHE A 103 -7.13 11.43 6.06
CA PHE A 103 -6.63 10.88 7.32
C PHE A 103 -7.25 11.59 8.54
N ARG A 104 -7.28 12.92 8.53
CA ARG A 104 -7.85 13.73 9.62
C ARG A 104 -9.35 13.52 9.78
N ALA A 105 -10.10 13.50 8.68
CA ALA A 105 -11.55 13.38 8.72
C ALA A 105 -11.98 11.93 9.01
N GLY A 106 -11.38 10.98 8.31
CA GLY A 106 -11.80 9.58 8.26
C GLY A 106 -11.25 8.70 9.36
N PHE A 107 -10.33 9.18 10.19
CA PHE A 107 -9.75 8.35 11.25
C PHE A 107 -9.64 9.07 12.60
N GLU A 108 -9.81 8.29 13.66
CA GLU A 108 -9.55 8.66 15.04
C GLU A 108 -8.35 7.87 15.60
N GLY A 109 -7.64 8.49 16.55
CA GLY A 109 -6.49 7.88 17.22
C GLY A 109 -5.39 7.47 16.23
N ILE A 110 -5.15 6.17 16.13
CA ILE A 110 -4.17 5.57 15.22
C ILE A 110 -4.73 5.61 13.80
N LEU A 111 -5.68 4.73 13.53
CA LEU A 111 -6.34 4.49 12.24
C LEU A 111 -7.69 3.80 12.50
N THR A 112 -8.41 4.24 13.54
CA THR A 112 -9.78 3.76 13.79
C THR A 112 -10.71 4.48 12.81
N PRO A 113 -11.28 3.79 11.81
CA PRO A 113 -12.00 4.46 10.74
C PRO A 113 -13.37 4.97 11.22
N ARG A 114 -13.77 6.15 10.73
CA ARG A 114 -15.05 6.79 11.02
C ARG A 114 -15.63 7.39 9.74
N LEU A 115 -16.93 7.16 9.51
CA LEU A 115 -17.66 7.73 8.37
C LEU A 115 -18.22 9.13 8.68
N ILE A 116 -18.16 9.56 9.95
CA ILE A 116 -18.59 10.87 10.41
C ILE A 116 -17.36 11.69 10.81
N ASP A 117 -17.29 12.93 10.36
CA ASP A 117 -16.25 13.90 10.73
C ASP A 117 -16.56 14.48 12.12
N THR A 118 -16.22 13.73 13.17
CA THR A 118 -16.46 14.16 14.56
C THR A 118 -15.49 15.25 15.02
N ASP A 119 -14.41 15.49 14.29
CA ASP A 119 -13.44 16.56 14.58
C ASP A 119 -13.80 17.88 13.86
N TYR A 120 -15.00 17.98 13.27
CA TYR A 120 -15.54 19.17 12.59
C TYR A 120 -14.55 19.83 11.61
N GLN A 121 -13.82 19.00 10.86
CA GLN A 121 -12.85 19.47 9.89
C GLN A 121 -13.49 20.14 8.66
N GLY A 122 -14.83 20.12 8.57
CA GLY A 122 -15.61 20.81 7.55
C GLY A 122 -15.80 19.98 6.28
N PHE A 123 -15.52 18.68 6.34
CA PHE A 123 -15.58 17.82 5.15
C PHE A 123 -16.96 17.23 4.87
N LEU A 124 -17.91 17.31 5.82
CA LEU A 124 -19.25 16.75 5.69
C LEU A 124 -20.35 17.74 6.05
N SER A 125 -21.44 17.70 5.28
CA SER A 125 -22.74 18.23 5.68
C SER A 125 -23.32 17.34 6.79
N LYS A 126 -23.80 17.95 7.88
CA LYS A 126 -24.45 17.26 9.02
C LYS A 126 -25.71 16.44 8.66
N GLN A 127 -26.08 16.38 7.38
CA GLN A 127 -27.35 15.88 6.85
C GLN A 127 -27.20 14.58 6.06
N ASP A 128 -25.98 14.07 5.87
CA ASP A 128 -25.78 12.80 5.17
C ASP A 128 -26.07 11.63 6.12
N GLU A 129 -27.24 11.00 5.97
CA GLU A 129 -27.53 9.73 6.63
C GLU A 129 -26.57 8.65 6.12
N ILE A 130 -25.91 7.94 7.04
CA ILE A 130 -25.02 6.83 6.71
C ILE A 130 -25.87 5.56 6.62
N PRO A 131 -25.89 4.87 5.47
CA PRO A 131 -26.63 3.61 5.32
C PRO A 131 -26.15 2.55 6.32
N GLN A 132 -27.06 1.67 6.76
CA GLN A 132 -26.73 0.62 7.74
C GLN A 132 -25.69 -0.38 7.21
N GLU A 133 -25.65 -0.59 5.91
CA GLU A 133 -24.69 -1.44 5.22
C GLU A 133 -23.29 -0.83 5.09
N ALA A 134 -23.12 0.46 5.42
CA ALA A 134 -21.86 1.15 5.30
C ALA A 134 -20.92 0.80 6.46
N SER A 135 -19.83 0.08 6.14
CA SER A 135 -18.79 -0.23 7.10
C SER A 135 -17.65 0.79 7.03
N PRO A 136 -17.29 1.48 8.14
CA PRO A 136 -16.12 2.36 8.17
C PRO A 136 -14.81 1.67 7.79
N LEU A 137 -14.71 0.35 7.96
CA LEU A 137 -13.53 -0.43 7.56
C LEU A 137 -13.20 -0.30 6.07
N MET A 138 -14.16 0.11 5.23
CA MET A 138 -13.90 0.43 3.84
C MET A 138 -12.83 1.51 3.68
N LEU A 139 -12.69 2.46 4.61
CA LEU A 139 -11.64 3.50 4.57
C LEU A 139 -10.24 2.88 4.65
N LEU A 140 -10.08 1.82 5.44
CA LEU A 140 -8.83 1.07 5.54
C LEU A 140 -8.57 0.28 4.25
N GLY A 141 -9.53 -0.54 3.82
CA GLY A 141 -9.38 -1.40 2.64
C GLY A 141 -9.18 -0.61 1.34
N GLU A 142 -10.08 0.34 1.06
CA GLU A 142 -10.01 1.18 -0.14
C GLU A 142 -8.84 2.17 -0.08
N GLY A 143 -8.51 2.67 1.11
CA GLY A 143 -7.31 3.47 1.32
C GLY A 143 -6.03 2.70 1.00
N ALA A 144 -5.90 1.45 1.46
CA ALA A 144 -4.75 0.61 1.11
C ALA A 144 -4.68 0.31 -0.39
N ARG A 145 -5.83 0.06 -1.05
CA ARG A 145 -5.89 -0.12 -2.51
C ARG A 145 -5.44 1.15 -3.24
N LEU A 146 -5.92 2.32 -2.82
CA LEU A 146 -5.51 3.61 -3.36
C LEU A 146 -4.00 3.83 -3.17
N ILE A 147 -3.49 3.65 -1.94
CA ILE A 147 -2.07 3.76 -1.62
C ILE A 147 -1.26 2.89 -2.58
N ARG A 148 -1.62 1.61 -2.73
CA ARG A 148 -0.96 0.70 -3.67
C ARG A 148 -0.93 1.24 -5.10
N GLN A 149 -2.05 1.78 -5.58
CA GLN A 149 -2.19 2.34 -6.92
C GLN A 149 -1.33 3.60 -7.16
N LEU A 150 -0.89 4.29 -6.12
CA LEU A 150 0.06 5.42 -6.25
C LEU A 150 1.44 4.95 -6.68
N PHE A 151 1.83 3.75 -6.25
CA PHE A 151 3.15 3.17 -6.49
C PHE A 151 3.15 2.18 -7.64
N ILE A 152 2.10 1.38 -7.81
CA ILE A 152 2.08 0.29 -8.80
C ILE A 152 0.67 0.15 -9.38
N GLN A 153 0.59 0.18 -10.71
CA GLN A 153 -0.63 -0.14 -11.45
C GLN A 153 -0.31 -1.22 -12.48
N GLN A 154 -1.14 -2.27 -12.51
CA GLN A 154 -1.07 -3.32 -13.51
C GLN A 154 -2.30 -3.27 -14.41
N LYS A 155 -2.08 -3.26 -15.72
CA LYS A 155 -3.11 -3.52 -16.72
C LYS A 155 -2.57 -4.55 -17.69
N GLU A 156 -3.13 -5.76 -17.67
CA GLU A 156 -2.63 -6.90 -18.45
C GLU A 156 -1.13 -7.15 -18.17
N ASN A 157 -0.30 -7.10 -19.22
CA ASN A 157 1.15 -7.24 -19.17
C ASN A 157 1.91 -5.91 -19.01
N LYS A 158 1.19 -4.80 -18.79
CA LYS A 158 1.76 -3.47 -18.59
C LYS A 158 1.81 -3.15 -17.10
N LEU A 159 3.00 -2.88 -16.60
CA LEU A 159 3.24 -2.38 -15.24
C LEU A 159 3.64 -0.92 -15.30
N SER A 160 2.89 -0.08 -14.60
CA SER A 160 3.26 1.32 -14.37
C SER A 160 3.83 1.46 -12.96
N LEU A 161 5.08 1.87 -12.87
CA LEU A 161 5.85 2.01 -11.65
C LEU A 161 5.86 3.49 -11.25
N LEU A 162 5.49 3.74 -10.01
CA LEU A 162 5.36 5.06 -9.39
C LEU A 162 4.52 6.03 -10.23
N PRO A 163 3.32 5.63 -10.71
CA PRO A 163 2.51 6.42 -11.65
C PRO A 163 2.02 7.75 -11.07
N CYS A 164 1.80 7.83 -9.75
CA CYS A 164 1.39 9.07 -9.07
C CYS A 164 1.99 9.11 -7.65
N LEU A 165 3.33 9.15 -7.56
CA LEU A 165 4.04 9.27 -6.29
C LEU A 165 3.82 10.67 -5.66
N PRO A 166 3.22 10.79 -4.46
CA PRO A 166 3.08 12.08 -3.77
C PRO A 166 4.43 12.78 -3.59
N VAL A 167 4.44 14.11 -3.72
CA VAL A 167 5.69 14.89 -3.69
C VAL A 167 6.38 14.88 -2.33
N GLU A 168 5.66 14.57 -1.25
CA GLU A 168 6.19 14.44 0.11
C GLU A 168 7.08 13.19 0.25
N LEU A 169 6.89 12.17 -0.60
CA LEU A 169 7.55 10.87 -0.48
C LEU A 169 8.84 10.81 -1.31
N HIS A 170 9.90 11.41 -0.79
CA HIS A 170 11.17 11.56 -1.50
C HIS A 170 11.89 10.24 -1.79
N ALA A 171 11.81 9.27 -0.88
CA ALA A 171 12.45 7.97 -1.00
C ALA A 171 11.61 6.88 -0.33
N GLY A 172 11.88 5.63 -0.70
CA GLY A 172 11.20 4.50 -0.08
C GLY A 172 11.44 3.18 -0.81
N ARG A 173 10.79 2.16 -0.28
CA ARG A 173 10.79 0.79 -0.79
C ARG A 173 9.40 0.21 -0.71
N PHE A 174 9.01 -0.56 -1.71
CA PHE A 174 7.80 -1.37 -1.71
C PHE A 174 8.22 -2.78 -2.14
N VAL A 175 8.12 -3.73 -1.22
CA VAL A 175 8.68 -5.08 -1.38
C VAL A 175 7.59 -6.14 -1.33
N GLY A 176 7.84 -7.25 -2.03
CA GLY A 176 6.93 -8.39 -2.09
C GLY A 176 5.60 -8.05 -2.76
N VAL A 177 5.59 -7.13 -3.73
CA VAL A 177 4.35 -6.74 -4.40
C VAL A 177 3.94 -7.82 -5.37
N GLU A 178 2.71 -8.31 -5.24
CA GLU A 178 2.18 -9.40 -6.04
C GLU A 178 1.42 -8.85 -7.25
N CYS A 179 1.88 -9.20 -8.43
CA CYS A 179 1.23 -8.95 -9.71
C CYS A 179 0.86 -10.30 -10.34
N LYS A 180 0.04 -10.27 -11.40
CA LYS A 180 -0.29 -11.51 -12.14
C LYS A 180 0.99 -12.23 -12.58
N ASP A 181 1.20 -13.44 -12.06
CA ASP A 181 2.35 -14.33 -12.33
C ASP A 181 3.74 -13.70 -12.12
N LEU A 182 3.84 -12.67 -11.27
CA LEU A 182 5.05 -11.89 -11.08
C LEU A 182 5.08 -11.25 -9.69
N THR A 183 6.17 -11.46 -8.95
CA THR A 183 6.43 -10.67 -7.74
C THR A 183 7.49 -9.62 -8.02
N LEU A 184 7.39 -8.44 -7.40
CA LEU A 184 8.36 -7.38 -7.59
C LEU A 184 8.71 -6.61 -6.32
N ASP A 185 9.89 -6.01 -6.33
CA ASP A 185 10.36 -5.05 -5.32
C ASP A 185 10.78 -3.77 -6.03
N ILE A 186 10.34 -2.61 -5.52
CA ILE A 186 10.77 -1.30 -6.01
C ILE A 186 11.48 -0.52 -4.91
N GLU A 187 12.53 0.19 -5.30
CA GLU A 187 13.18 1.20 -4.48
C GLU A 187 13.23 2.52 -5.26
N TRP A 188 12.95 3.64 -4.60
CA TRP A 188 13.05 4.97 -5.20
C TRP A 188 13.77 5.93 -4.28
N THR A 189 14.39 6.94 -4.90
CA THR A 189 15.06 8.03 -4.21
C THR A 189 14.95 9.28 -5.07
N LYS A 190 14.89 10.46 -4.43
CA LYS A 190 14.69 11.73 -5.15
C LYS A 190 13.47 11.66 -6.09
N LYS A 191 12.41 10.97 -5.65
CA LYS A 191 11.13 10.77 -6.36
C LYS A 191 11.23 10.01 -7.70
N LEU A 192 12.34 9.34 -7.96
CA LEU A 192 12.56 8.53 -9.16
C LEU A 192 12.93 7.10 -8.78
N ILE A 193 12.49 6.14 -9.60
CA ILE A 193 12.87 4.74 -9.40
C ILE A 193 14.38 4.59 -9.47
N ARG A 194 14.93 3.83 -8.52
CA ARG A 194 16.37 3.57 -8.39
C ARG A 194 16.70 2.11 -8.67
N ARG A 195 15.83 1.21 -8.24
CA ARG A 195 15.98 -0.24 -8.40
C ARG A 195 14.61 -0.89 -8.54
N LEU A 196 14.53 -1.88 -9.40
CA LEU A 196 13.37 -2.75 -9.55
C LEU A 196 13.86 -4.19 -9.63
N THR A 197 13.32 -5.07 -8.81
CA THR A 197 13.57 -6.51 -8.87
C THR A 197 12.30 -7.18 -9.36
N LEU A 198 12.41 -8.03 -10.38
CA LEU A 198 11.30 -8.80 -10.95
C LEU A 198 11.56 -10.28 -10.74
N ARG A 199 10.54 -11.01 -10.26
CA ARG A 199 10.55 -12.43 -9.98
C ARG A 199 9.33 -13.08 -10.66
N PRO A 200 9.37 -13.29 -12.00
CA PRO A 200 8.33 -13.97 -12.75
C PRO A 200 8.17 -15.43 -12.29
N GLN A 201 6.93 -15.88 -12.15
CA GLN A 201 6.62 -17.28 -11.85
C GLN A 201 6.58 -18.13 -13.13
N THR A 202 6.15 -17.53 -14.24
CA THR A 202 6.05 -18.15 -15.57
C THR A 202 6.73 -17.28 -16.62
N ASP A 203 7.03 -17.91 -17.76
CA ASP A 203 7.53 -17.20 -18.95
C ASP A 203 6.49 -16.18 -19.41
N GLN A 204 6.91 -14.92 -19.55
CA GLN A 204 6.00 -13.83 -19.91
C GLN A 204 6.71 -12.66 -20.59
N VAL A 205 5.93 -11.87 -21.31
CA VAL A 205 6.34 -10.56 -21.82
C VAL A 205 5.83 -9.50 -20.87
N CYS A 206 6.71 -8.61 -20.43
CA CYS A 206 6.35 -7.52 -19.53
C CYS A 206 6.71 -6.16 -20.14
N TYR A 207 5.76 -5.21 -20.08
CA TYR A 207 5.95 -3.83 -20.50
C TYR A 207 6.05 -2.95 -19.27
N LEU A 208 7.20 -2.29 -19.09
CA LEU A 208 7.44 -1.43 -17.95
C LEU A 208 7.28 0.04 -18.36
N LYS A 209 6.45 0.75 -17.59
CA LYS A 209 6.27 2.19 -17.70
C LYS A 209 6.79 2.84 -16.43
N PHE A 210 7.77 3.73 -16.58
CA PHE A 210 8.35 4.50 -15.48
C PHE A 210 7.92 5.96 -15.53
N GLN A 211 8.35 6.75 -14.54
CA GLN A 211 8.14 8.20 -14.56
C GLN A 211 9.02 8.88 -15.61
N ASN A 212 8.53 9.98 -16.17
CA ASN A 212 9.37 10.89 -16.94
C ASN A 212 10.41 11.54 -16.01
N PRO A 213 11.66 11.77 -16.44
CA PRO A 213 12.14 11.69 -17.82
C PRO A 213 13.02 10.45 -18.12
N LEU A 214 12.77 9.29 -17.50
CA LEU A 214 13.66 8.14 -17.67
C LEU A 214 13.61 7.58 -19.11
N LYS A 215 14.78 7.35 -19.71
CA LYS A 215 14.95 6.85 -21.07
C LYS A 215 15.55 5.46 -21.18
N SER A 216 16.40 5.08 -20.22
CA SER A 216 17.04 3.76 -20.24
C SER A 216 17.31 3.24 -18.84
N PHE A 217 17.59 1.94 -18.76
CA PHE A 217 18.00 1.25 -17.53
C PHE A 217 18.89 0.07 -17.88
N ARG A 218 19.62 -0.43 -16.89
CA ARG A 218 20.40 -1.67 -16.99
C ARG A 218 19.60 -2.84 -16.44
N LEU A 219 19.45 -3.90 -17.22
CA LEU A 219 18.86 -5.17 -16.81
C LEU A 219 19.95 -6.19 -16.51
N ARG A 220 19.87 -6.87 -15.37
CA ARG A 220 20.76 -7.95 -14.94
C ARG A 220 19.97 -9.22 -14.62
N LYS A 221 20.49 -10.38 -15.01
CA LYS A 221 19.98 -11.72 -14.67
C LYS A 221 20.84 -12.36 -13.56
N GLY A 222 20.85 -11.74 -12.39
CA GLY A 222 21.59 -12.21 -11.21
C GLY A 222 22.78 -11.32 -10.80
N PRO A 223 23.47 -11.67 -9.70
CA PRO A 223 24.43 -10.78 -9.05
C PRO A 223 25.76 -10.61 -9.82
N ARG A 224 26.19 -11.65 -10.56
CA ARG A 224 27.43 -11.62 -11.36
C ARG A 224 27.25 -11.12 -12.79
N ASP A 225 26.01 -10.91 -13.23
CA ASP A 225 25.73 -10.38 -14.55
C ASP A 225 26.08 -8.88 -14.60
N ARG A 226 26.92 -8.48 -15.57
CA ARG A 226 27.25 -7.07 -15.81
C ARG A 226 26.02 -6.28 -16.26
N GLY A 227 25.05 -6.95 -16.86
CA GLY A 227 23.79 -6.43 -17.36
C GLY A 227 23.91 -5.80 -18.74
N ARG A 228 22.77 -5.59 -19.38
CA ARG A 228 22.63 -4.90 -20.67
C ARG A 228 21.74 -3.67 -20.50
N ILE A 229 22.01 -2.63 -21.28
CA ILE A 229 21.16 -1.44 -21.28
C ILE A 229 19.96 -1.68 -22.18
N TYR A 230 18.79 -1.29 -21.70
CA TYR A 230 17.52 -1.32 -22.40
C TYR A 230 16.91 0.07 -22.40
N GLU A 231 16.21 0.41 -23.48
CA GLU A 231 15.40 1.61 -23.56
C GLU A 231 14.07 1.42 -22.81
N VAL A 232 13.55 2.49 -22.25
CA VAL A 232 12.23 2.50 -21.62
C VAL A 232 11.17 2.30 -22.70
N GLY A 233 10.21 1.40 -22.44
CA GLY A 233 9.16 1.03 -23.38
C GLY A 233 9.46 -0.24 -24.19
N THR A 234 10.72 -0.70 -24.24
CA THR A 234 11.05 -2.00 -24.84
C THR A 234 10.42 -3.14 -24.03
N PRO A 235 9.69 -4.08 -24.67
CA PRO A 235 9.15 -5.25 -23.96
C PRO A 235 10.27 -6.14 -23.43
N LEU A 236 10.13 -6.58 -22.19
CA LEU A 236 11.06 -7.51 -21.57
C LEU A 236 10.53 -8.94 -21.67
N GLN A 237 11.36 -9.82 -22.24
CA GLN A 237 11.13 -11.26 -22.24
C GLN A 237 11.66 -11.83 -20.91
N LEU A 238 10.73 -12.22 -20.03
CA LEU A 238 11.03 -12.69 -18.68
C LEU A 238 10.79 -14.20 -18.60
N SER A 239 11.85 -14.96 -18.37
CA SER A 239 11.76 -16.39 -18.09
C SER A 239 11.35 -16.65 -16.63
N GLY A 240 10.40 -17.56 -16.42
CA GLY A 240 9.92 -17.99 -15.10
C GLY A 240 11.06 -18.50 -14.22
N GLY A 241 10.96 -18.25 -12.91
CA GLY A 241 11.96 -18.64 -11.92
C GLY A 241 13.27 -17.85 -11.95
N THR A 242 13.48 -16.98 -12.95
CA THR A 242 14.68 -16.14 -13.04
C THR A 242 14.46 -14.81 -12.34
N THR A 243 15.40 -14.39 -11.49
CA THR A 243 15.36 -13.05 -10.88
C THR A 243 16.05 -12.03 -11.78
N TYR A 244 15.32 -10.96 -12.12
CA TYR A 244 15.82 -9.83 -12.89
C TYR A 244 15.99 -8.62 -11.98
N THR A 245 17.09 -7.89 -12.14
CA THR A 245 17.33 -6.62 -11.45
C THR A 245 17.54 -5.52 -12.46
N LEU A 246 16.73 -4.48 -12.35
CA LEU A 246 16.82 -3.25 -13.12
C LEU A 246 17.41 -2.17 -12.22
N ASP A 247 18.48 -1.53 -12.69
CA ASP A 247 19.14 -0.41 -12.01
C ASP A 247 19.77 0.56 -13.02
N ARG A 248 20.54 1.54 -12.53
CA ARG A 248 21.20 2.57 -13.37
C ARG A 248 20.22 3.23 -14.36
N PHE A 249 19.06 3.65 -13.86
CA PHE A 249 18.10 4.42 -14.63
C PHE A 249 18.72 5.76 -15.07
N GLN A 250 18.57 6.11 -16.36
CA GLN A 250 19.12 7.32 -16.96
C GLN A 250 18.00 8.15 -17.61
N LYS A 251 18.22 9.47 -17.69
CA LYS A 251 17.30 10.46 -18.30
C LYS A 251 17.63 10.73 -19.76
#